data_AF-A0A6A6KN18-F1
#
_entry.id   AF-A0A6A6KN18-F1
#
_cell.length_a   1.000
_cell.length_b   1.000
_cell.length_c   1.000
_cell.angle_alpha   90.00
_cell.angle_beta   90.00
_cell.angle_gamma   90.00
#
_symmetry.space_group_name_H-M   'P 1'
#
loop_
_entity.id
_entity.type
_entity.pdbx_description
1 polymer ?
#
loop_
_entity_poly.entity_id
_entity_poly.type
_entity_poly.pdbx_seq_one_letter_code
_entity_poly.pdbx_strand_id
1 'polypeptide(L)'
;MGDNILEAKLHTPSYSKINCTVEFFVSPFLVQEWEMPDKNGIKKETLRLDLVGRSSDQYKTADIIIFNTGHWWTHEKTSKGKDYYQEGSHVYDELNVLEAFRKALTTWARWVDANVNPMKSLVFFRGYSASHFSGGQWNSGGACDSEVEPIKNATYLREYPPKMLVLEKVLRGMKTHVTYLNVTQMTDYRKDGHPSIYRKQNLSPEERRSPLLYQDCSHWCLPGVPDTWNEILYSELLIYEYQNRHVQKRHR
;
A
#
# COMPACT_ATOMS: atom_id res chain seq x y z
N MET A 1 5.96 2.13 6.36
CA MET A 1 4.52 2.47 6.28
C MET A 1 4.09 3.02 4.91
N GLY A 2 4.99 3.52 4.05
CA GLY A 2 4.66 4.11 2.74
C GLY A 2 3.85 3.23 1.79
N ASP A 3 4.35 2.09 1.32
CA ASP A 3 3.61 1.09 0.53
C ASP A 3 4.34 -0.25 0.70
N ASN A 4 3.72 -1.24 1.33
CA ASN A 4 4.34 -2.50 1.75
C ASN A 4 3.30 -3.61 1.89
N ILE A 5 3.74 -4.86 1.76
CA ILE A 5 2.92 -6.04 2.01
C ILE A 5 3.16 -6.46 3.46
N LEU A 6 2.09 -6.61 4.23
CA LEU A 6 2.12 -7.20 5.57
C LEU A 6 1.51 -8.59 5.48
N GLU A 7 2.17 -9.60 6.03
CA GLU A 7 1.58 -10.94 6.17
C GLU A 7 1.55 -11.39 7.63
N ALA A 8 0.63 -12.31 7.92
CA ALA A 8 0.64 -13.06 9.16
C ALA A 8 0.44 -14.55 8.88
N LYS A 9 1.26 -15.40 9.51
CA LYS A 9 1.09 -16.86 9.55
C LYS A 9 0.68 -17.26 10.96
N LEU A 10 -0.37 -18.04 11.08
CA LEU A 10 -0.95 -18.53 12.33
C LEU A 10 -0.89 -20.06 12.35
N HIS A 11 -0.07 -20.61 13.24
CA HIS A 11 -0.06 -22.04 13.54
C HIS A 11 -0.61 -22.29 14.95
N THR A 12 -1.60 -23.16 15.07
CA THR A 12 -2.19 -23.58 16.35
C THR A 12 -1.81 -25.02 16.68
N PRO A 13 -0.74 -25.28 17.46
CA PRO A 13 -0.57 -26.57 18.11
C PRO A 13 -1.58 -26.68 19.27
N SER A 14 -2.04 -27.90 19.57
CA SER A 14 -2.95 -28.13 20.70
C SER A 14 -2.30 -27.69 22.02
N TYR A 15 -3.07 -26.96 22.83
CA TYR A 15 -2.77 -26.46 24.17
C TYR A 15 -1.75 -25.29 24.27
N SER A 16 -2.32 -24.08 24.36
CA SER A 16 -1.87 -22.89 25.11
C SER A 16 -0.83 -21.91 24.52
N LYS A 17 -0.30 -22.09 23.31
CA LYS A 17 0.51 -21.04 22.64
C LYS A 17 0.07 -20.84 21.20
N ILE A 18 -0.35 -19.62 20.87
CA ILE A 18 -0.55 -19.20 19.47
C ILE A 18 0.84 -18.97 18.88
N ASN A 19 1.21 -19.73 17.86
CA ASN A 19 2.42 -19.45 17.08
C ASN A 19 2.03 -18.52 15.93
N CYS A 20 2.11 -17.22 16.19
CA CYS A 20 1.82 -16.16 15.21
C CYS A 20 3.13 -15.52 14.78
N THR A 21 3.41 -15.50 13.48
CA THR A 21 4.45 -14.64 12.90
C THR A 21 3.79 -13.52 12.12
N VAL A 22 4.36 -12.32 12.21
CA VAL A 22 3.97 -11.16 11.41
C VAL A 22 5.21 -10.72 10.66
N GLU A 23 5.13 -10.71 9.34
CA GLU A 23 6.24 -10.39 8.45
C GLU A 23 5.88 -9.22 7.54
N PHE A 24 6.90 -8.52 7.08
CA PHE A 24 6.75 -7.29 6.32
C PHE A 24 7.68 -7.29 5.11
N PHE A 25 7.09 -7.16 3.93
CA PHE A 25 7.80 -7.14 2.66
C PHE A 25 7.69 -5.78 2.00
N VAL A 26 8.84 -5.16 1.75
CA VAL A 26 8.91 -3.89 1.01
C VAL A 26 8.69 -4.19 -0.46
N SER A 27 7.53 -3.80 -0.98
CA SER A 27 7.18 -3.91 -2.39
C SER A 27 6.27 -2.74 -2.77
N PRO A 28 6.83 -1.53 -2.93
CA PRO A 28 6.05 -0.31 -3.05
C PRO A 28 5.10 -0.31 -4.24
N PHE A 29 5.46 -1.03 -5.31
CA PHE A 29 4.69 -1.13 -6.54
C PHE A 29 3.94 -2.46 -6.71
N LEU A 30 4.11 -3.44 -5.80
CA LEU A 30 3.70 -4.86 -5.94
C LEU A 30 4.33 -5.63 -7.11
N VAL A 31 4.81 -4.91 -8.12
CA VAL A 31 5.55 -5.42 -9.27
C VAL A 31 7.05 -5.18 -9.12
N GLN A 32 7.84 -5.74 -10.04
CA GLN A 32 9.28 -5.90 -9.85
C GLN A 32 10.10 -4.72 -10.39
N GLU A 33 10.93 -4.14 -9.54
CA GLU A 33 11.99 -3.22 -9.96
C GLU A 33 13.11 -3.98 -10.70
N TRP A 34 13.68 -3.34 -11.71
CA TRP A 34 14.64 -3.93 -12.64
C TRP A 34 15.62 -2.90 -13.20
N GLU A 35 16.62 -3.37 -13.94
CA GLU A 35 17.59 -2.52 -14.65
C GLU A 35 17.73 -2.99 -16.09
N MET A 36 17.67 -2.05 -17.04
CA MET A 36 17.91 -2.30 -18.46
C MET A 36 19.03 -1.37 -18.97
N PRO A 37 19.95 -1.86 -19.82
CA PRO A 37 20.91 -0.98 -20.48
C PRO A 37 20.18 -0.06 -21.48
N ASP A 38 20.53 1.22 -21.47
CA ASP A 38 20.10 2.18 -22.48
C ASP A 38 20.89 2.02 -23.79
N LYS A 39 20.61 2.90 -24.77
CA LYS A 39 21.28 2.89 -26.08
C LYS A 39 22.81 3.09 -25.99
N ASN A 40 23.31 3.64 -24.89
CA ASN A 40 24.72 3.89 -24.61
C ASN A 40 25.34 2.83 -23.69
N GLY A 41 24.59 1.79 -23.30
CA GLY A 41 25.01 0.75 -22.38
C GLY A 41 24.96 1.15 -20.89
N ILE A 42 24.43 2.33 -20.56
CA ILE A 42 24.23 2.76 -19.17
C ILE A 42 22.99 2.06 -18.63
N LYS A 43 23.12 1.40 -17.49
CA LYS A 43 21.97 0.78 -16.83
C LYS A 43 21.01 1.85 -16.30
N LYS A 44 19.75 1.78 -16.72
CA LYS A 44 18.65 2.61 -16.26
C LYS A 44 17.65 1.75 -15.49
N GLU A 45 17.20 2.26 -14.36
CA GLU A 45 16.16 1.62 -13.56
C GLU A 45 14.84 1.57 -14.34
N THR A 46 14.13 0.46 -14.20
CA THR A 46 12.84 0.21 -14.85
C THR A 46 11.91 -0.52 -13.88
N LEU A 47 10.61 -0.43 -14.13
CA LEU A 47 9.58 -1.13 -13.38
C LEU A 47 8.86 -2.11 -14.29
N ARG A 48 9.05 -3.41 -14.02
CA ARG A 48 8.44 -4.53 -14.75
C ARG A 48 6.98 -4.67 -14.40
N LEU A 49 6.10 -4.06 -15.19
CA LEU A 49 4.65 -4.09 -14.95
C LEU A 49 4.04 -5.49 -15.14
N ASP A 50 4.75 -6.39 -15.81
CA ASP A 50 4.36 -7.76 -16.13
C ASP A 50 4.88 -8.82 -15.14
N LEU A 51 5.66 -8.43 -14.13
CA LEU A 51 6.20 -9.34 -13.11
C LEU A 51 5.86 -8.87 -11.70
N VAL A 52 5.34 -9.78 -10.87
CA VAL A 52 5.15 -9.52 -9.42
C VAL A 52 6.51 -9.38 -8.72
N GLY A 53 6.55 -8.66 -7.60
CA GLY A 53 7.75 -8.48 -6.80
C GLY A 53 8.39 -9.80 -6.34
N ARG A 54 9.73 -9.83 -6.25
CA ARG A 54 10.55 -11.03 -6.01
C ARG A 54 10.21 -11.82 -4.74
N SER A 55 9.65 -11.17 -3.73
CA SER A 55 9.26 -11.83 -2.47
C SER A 55 7.95 -12.60 -2.56
N SER A 56 7.26 -12.61 -3.71
CA SER A 56 5.94 -13.22 -3.87
C SER A 56 5.86 -14.68 -3.45
N ASP A 57 6.90 -15.46 -3.70
CA ASP A 57 6.95 -16.87 -3.30
C ASP A 57 7.05 -17.08 -1.79
N GLN A 58 7.48 -16.08 -1.03
CA GLN A 58 7.67 -16.17 0.42
C GLN A 58 6.34 -16.03 1.19
N TYR A 59 5.39 -15.26 0.62
CA TYR A 59 4.12 -14.95 1.27
C TYR A 59 2.88 -15.60 0.65
N LYS A 60 2.99 -16.28 -0.50
CA LYS A 60 1.81 -16.86 -1.18
C LYS A 60 1.06 -17.94 -0.39
N THR A 61 1.69 -18.51 0.64
CA THR A 61 1.12 -19.55 1.50
C THR A 61 0.72 -19.04 2.89
N ALA A 62 0.75 -17.72 3.13
CA ALA A 62 0.35 -17.17 4.42
C ALA A 62 -1.15 -17.35 4.68
N ASP A 63 -1.52 -17.49 5.95
CA ASP A 63 -2.93 -17.59 6.36
C ASP A 63 -3.66 -16.25 6.15
N ILE A 64 -2.95 -15.13 6.32
CA ILE A 64 -3.47 -13.77 6.10
C ILE A 64 -2.43 -12.96 5.32
N ILE A 65 -2.83 -12.42 4.17
CA ILE A 65 -1.99 -11.58 3.32
C ILE A 65 -2.65 -10.22 3.12
N ILE A 66 -1.97 -9.13 3.47
CA ILE A 66 -2.48 -7.76 3.38
C ILE A 66 -1.59 -6.97 2.42
N PHE A 67 -2.15 -6.69 1.24
CA PHE A 67 -1.49 -5.88 0.21
C PHE A 67 -1.84 -4.40 0.38
N ASN A 68 -0.94 -3.51 -0.05
CA ASN A 68 -1.26 -2.13 -0.37
C ASN A 68 -0.26 -1.58 -1.39
N THR A 69 -0.64 -0.52 -2.09
CA THR A 69 0.24 0.30 -2.92
C THR A 69 -0.44 1.61 -3.29
N GLY A 70 0.31 2.68 -3.54
CA GLY A 70 -0.24 3.93 -4.06
C GLY A 70 0.60 5.19 -3.86
N HIS A 71 1.37 5.31 -2.78
CA HIS A 71 2.21 6.49 -2.50
C HIS A 71 3.37 6.64 -3.48
N TRP A 72 3.95 5.54 -3.96
CA TRP A 72 5.08 5.60 -4.90
C TRP A 72 4.65 5.81 -6.36
N TRP A 73 3.36 5.69 -6.65
CA TRP A 73 2.79 5.95 -7.98
C TRP A 73 2.56 7.45 -8.23
N THR A 74 3.65 8.21 -8.26
CA THR A 74 3.68 9.64 -8.59
C THR A 74 4.57 9.89 -9.80
N HIS A 75 4.37 11.01 -10.50
CA HIS A 75 5.20 11.35 -11.66
C HIS A 75 6.68 11.42 -11.28
N GLU A 76 7.04 12.00 -10.14
CA GLU A 76 8.42 12.17 -9.72
C GLU A 76 9.10 10.84 -9.39
N LYS A 77 8.39 9.93 -8.69
CA LYS A 77 8.92 8.63 -8.27
C LYS A 77 8.94 7.58 -9.38
N THR A 78 8.29 7.86 -10.51
CA THR A 78 8.20 6.94 -11.65
C THR A 78 8.85 7.51 -12.90
N SER A 79 9.91 8.33 -12.73
CA SER A 79 10.69 8.94 -13.82
C SER A 79 9.83 9.71 -14.83
N LYS A 80 8.75 10.33 -14.35
CA LYS A 80 7.72 11.02 -15.13
C LYS A 80 7.07 10.14 -16.21
N GLY A 81 7.17 8.83 -16.05
CA GLY A 81 6.72 7.82 -17.00
C GLY A 81 7.63 7.58 -18.20
N LYS A 82 8.84 8.17 -18.23
CA LYS A 82 9.73 8.16 -19.41
C LYS A 82 10.88 7.16 -19.32
N ASP A 83 10.91 6.23 -20.28
CA ASP A 83 11.78 5.05 -20.33
C ASP A 83 11.96 4.35 -18.97
N TYR A 84 10.85 4.12 -18.27
CA TYR A 84 10.84 3.55 -16.93
C TYR A 84 9.96 2.30 -16.83
N TYR A 85 8.75 2.37 -17.37
CA TYR A 85 7.85 1.22 -17.35
C TYR A 85 8.25 0.20 -18.41
N GLN A 86 8.21 -1.08 -18.05
CA GLN A 86 8.67 -2.17 -18.92
C GLN A 86 7.69 -3.35 -18.90
N GLU A 87 7.49 -3.97 -20.07
CA GLU A 87 6.83 -5.27 -20.22
C GLU A 87 7.68 -6.15 -21.17
N GLY A 88 8.08 -7.34 -20.72
CA GLY A 88 9.03 -8.16 -21.46
C GLY A 88 10.35 -7.42 -21.74
N SER A 89 10.73 -7.30 -23.02
CA SER A 89 11.89 -6.51 -23.47
C SER A 89 11.54 -5.07 -23.89
N HIS A 90 10.26 -4.71 -23.90
CA HIS A 90 9.81 -3.38 -24.30
C HIS A 90 9.80 -2.43 -23.12
N VAL A 91 10.56 -1.34 -23.24
CA VAL A 91 10.50 -0.19 -22.32
C VAL A 91 9.68 0.90 -23.02
N TYR A 92 8.67 1.41 -22.32
CA TYR A 92 7.81 2.47 -22.84
C TYR A 92 8.56 3.80 -22.88
N ASP A 93 8.61 4.45 -24.05
CA ASP A 93 9.17 5.80 -24.19
C ASP A 93 8.45 6.79 -23.25
N GLU A 94 7.11 6.71 -23.19
CA GLU A 94 6.29 7.42 -22.21
C GLU A 94 5.02 6.61 -21.91
N LEU A 95 4.68 6.45 -20.62
CA LEU A 95 3.44 5.80 -20.19
C LEU A 95 2.83 6.53 -18.99
N ASN A 96 1.53 6.78 -19.06
CA ASN A 96 0.78 7.44 -18.00
C ASN A 96 0.79 6.61 -16.70
N VAL A 97 1.03 7.26 -15.55
CA VAL A 97 1.14 6.59 -14.24
C VAL A 97 -0.12 5.81 -13.85
N LEU A 98 -1.32 6.28 -14.22
CA LEU A 98 -2.57 5.59 -13.90
C LEU A 98 -2.74 4.33 -14.75
N GLU A 99 -2.29 4.36 -15.99
CA GLU A 99 -2.28 3.20 -16.88
C GLU A 99 -1.21 2.17 -16.44
N ALA A 100 -0.04 2.65 -16.02
CA ALA A 100 0.99 1.79 -15.42
C ALA A 100 0.49 1.13 -14.11
N PHE A 101 -0.19 1.90 -13.25
CA PHE A 101 -0.83 1.39 -12.03
C PHE A 101 -1.87 0.31 -12.35
N ARG A 102 -2.73 0.53 -13.36
CA ARG A 102 -3.71 -0.45 -13.83
C ARG A 102 -3.04 -1.73 -14.31
N LYS A 103 -1.98 -1.63 -15.11
CA LYS A 103 -1.20 -2.78 -15.60
C LYS A 103 -0.58 -3.57 -14.45
N ALA A 104 0.10 -2.89 -13.53
CA ALA A 104 0.70 -3.52 -12.36
C ALA A 104 -0.33 -4.24 -11.47
N LEU A 105 -1.46 -3.60 -11.17
CA LEU A 105 -2.53 -4.26 -10.42
C LEU A 105 -3.16 -5.42 -11.18
N THR A 106 -3.24 -5.36 -12.50
CA THR A 106 -3.72 -6.48 -13.32
C THR A 106 -2.77 -7.68 -13.20
N THR A 107 -1.46 -7.44 -13.23
CA THR A 107 -0.43 -8.47 -13.01
C THR A 107 -0.51 -9.06 -11.61
N TRP A 108 -0.59 -8.21 -10.58
CA TRP A 108 -0.79 -8.66 -9.20
C TRP A 108 -2.05 -9.49 -9.03
N ALA A 109 -3.19 -9.04 -9.57
CA ALA A 109 -4.46 -9.75 -9.49
C ALA A 109 -4.40 -11.14 -10.13
N ARG A 110 -3.81 -11.24 -11.34
CA ARG A 110 -3.57 -12.53 -12.00
C ARG A 110 -2.66 -13.44 -11.18
N TRP A 111 -1.64 -12.87 -10.53
CA TRP A 111 -0.76 -13.63 -9.67
C TRP A 111 -1.52 -14.18 -8.45
N VAL A 112 -2.34 -13.38 -7.78
CA VAL A 112 -3.18 -13.81 -6.65
C VAL A 112 -4.12 -14.94 -7.08
N ASP A 113 -4.84 -14.77 -8.19
CA ASP A 113 -5.75 -15.79 -8.74
C ASP A 113 -5.05 -17.11 -9.08
N ALA A 114 -3.77 -17.06 -9.46
CA ALA A 114 -3.01 -18.24 -9.84
C ALA A 114 -2.27 -18.92 -8.68
N ASN A 115 -1.88 -18.17 -7.64
CA ASN A 115 -0.89 -18.64 -6.66
C ASN A 115 -1.39 -18.68 -5.22
N VAL A 116 -2.45 -17.93 -4.88
CA VAL A 116 -2.99 -17.91 -3.52
C VAL A 116 -4.18 -18.86 -3.44
N ASN A 117 -4.17 -19.75 -2.45
CA ASN A 117 -5.29 -20.66 -2.22
C ASN A 117 -6.35 -19.98 -1.33
N PRO A 118 -7.53 -19.62 -1.87
CA PRO A 118 -8.57 -18.92 -1.11
C PRO A 118 -9.24 -19.79 -0.04
N MET A 119 -9.05 -21.10 -0.09
CA MET A 119 -9.54 -22.02 0.96
C MET A 119 -8.64 -22.03 2.20
N LYS A 120 -7.42 -21.51 2.08
CA LYS A 120 -6.41 -21.48 3.16
C LYS A 120 -6.03 -20.08 3.60
N SER A 121 -6.10 -19.11 2.68
CA SER A 121 -5.55 -17.78 2.86
C SER A 121 -6.66 -16.74 2.77
N LEU A 122 -6.69 -15.82 3.73
CA LEU A 122 -7.48 -14.59 3.65
C LEU A 122 -6.63 -13.51 2.99
N VAL A 123 -7.18 -12.91 1.94
CA VAL A 123 -6.49 -11.86 1.20
C VAL A 123 -7.19 -10.53 1.42
N PHE A 124 -6.42 -9.55 1.87
CA PHE A 124 -6.86 -8.19 2.08
C PHE A 124 -6.10 -7.24 1.17
N PHE A 125 -6.77 -6.17 0.76
CA PHE A 125 -6.11 -5.03 0.16
C PHE A 125 -6.47 -3.78 0.97
N ARG A 126 -5.47 -3.13 1.57
CA ARG A 126 -5.66 -1.84 2.24
C ARG A 126 -5.61 -0.72 1.23
N GLY A 127 -6.65 0.11 1.23
CA GLY A 127 -6.74 1.31 0.39
C GLY A 127 -5.61 2.31 0.62
N TYR A 128 -5.60 3.32 -0.25
CA TYR A 128 -4.61 4.39 -0.22
C TYR A 128 -4.67 5.16 1.11
N SER A 129 -3.51 5.47 1.67
CA SER A 129 -3.38 6.32 2.85
C SER A 129 -3.16 7.77 2.37
N ALA A 130 -3.94 8.73 2.88
CA ALA A 130 -3.81 10.12 2.45
C ALA A 130 -2.48 10.74 2.91
N SER A 131 -2.02 11.77 2.20
CA SER A 131 -0.89 12.62 2.61
C SER A 131 -1.36 14.07 2.70
N HIS A 132 -0.90 14.82 3.69
CA HIS A 132 -1.42 16.16 3.98
C HIS A 132 -0.38 17.27 3.89
N PHE A 133 0.05 17.58 2.67
CA PHE A 133 0.91 18.75 2.43
C PHE A 133 0.04 19.98 2.17
N SER A 134 0.15 20.97 3.06
CA SER A 134 -0.45 22.31 2.94
C SER A 134 0.61 23.32 2.48
N GLY A 135 0.25 24.30 1.64
CA GLY A 135 1.14 25.36 1.19
C GLY A 135 2.22 24.99 0.15
N GLY A 136 2.33 23.70 -0.22
CA GLY A 136 3.30 23.21 -1.21
C GLY A 136 3.22 21.69 -1.40
N GLN A 137 4.09 21.13 -2.25
CA GLN A 137 4.25 19.68 -2.38
C GLN A 137 5.28 19.15 -1.39
N TRP A 138 5.36 17.83 -1.27
CA TRP A 138 6.33 17.14 -0.40
C TRP A 138 7.80 17.54 -0.62
N ASN A 139 8.16 18.00 -1.82
CA ASN A 139 9.51 18.42 -2.19
C ASN A 139 9.66 19.93 -2.46
N SER A 140 8.60 20.72 -2.25
CA SER A 140 8.59 22.15 -2.60
C SER A 140 7.96 23.03 -1.51
N GLY A 141 8.07 22.61 -0.25
CA GLY A 141 7.68 23.42 0.91
C GLY A 141 6.29 23.13 1.49
N GLY A 142 5.73 21.95 1.20
CA GLY A 142 4.49 21.49 1.83
C GLY A 142 4.69 21.11 3.30
N ALA A 143 3.71 21.45 4.14
CA ALA A 143 3.77 21.26 5.60
C ALA A 143 2.46 20.74 6.21
N CYS A 144 2.54 20.21 7.43
CA CYS A 144 1.42 19.72 8.24
C CYS A 144 1.62 19.95 9.75
N ASP A 145 2.69 20.62 10.19
CA ASP A 145 2.97 20.89 11.62
C ASP A 145 1.90 21.77 12.30
N SER A 146 1.16 22.56 11.53
CA SER A 146 0.07 23.39 12.03
C SER A 146 -1.28 22.66 12.11
N GLU A 147 -1.36 21.43 11.60
CA GLU A 147 -2.59 20.64 11.58
C GLU A 147 -2.72 19.84 12.89
N VAL A 148 -3.56 20.32 13.81
CA VAL A 148 -3.72 19.73 15.15
C VAL A 148 -5.10 19.12 15.43
N GLU A 149 -6.04 19.29 14.48
CA GLU A 149 -7.37 18.70 14.55
C GLU A 149 -7.72 17.98 13.25
N PRO A 150 -8.52 16.89 13.31
CA PRO A 150 -9.11 16.29 12.13
C PRO A 150 -9.97 17.28 11.35
N ILE A 151 -10.15 17.02 10.06
CA ILE A 151 -11.18 17.69 9.26
C ILE A 151 -12.55 17.36 9.88
N LYS A 152 -13.35 18.39 10.18
CA LYS A 152 -14.71 18.23 10.74
C LYS A 152 -15.80 18.31 9.68
N ASN A 153 -15.53 18.94 8.54
CA ASN A 153 -16.48 19.13 7.46
C ASN A 153 -16.02 18.42 6.17
N ALA A 154 -16.85 17.50 5.68
CA ALA A 154 -16.59 16.69 4.51
C ALA A 154 -16.32 17.48 3.22
N THR A 155 -16.76 18.75 3.14
CA THR A 155 -16.48 19.60 1.95
C THR A 155 -15.01 19.95 1.79
N TYR A 156 -14.18 19.76 2.83
CA TYR A 156 -12.73 19.98 2.77
C TYR A 156 -11.94 18.71 2.43
N LEU A 157 -12.62 17.57 2.26
CA LEU A 157 -11.96 16.36 1.81
C LEU A 157 -11.53 16.50 0.35
N ARG A 158 -10.44 15.81 0.02
CA ARG A 158 -9.97 15.70 -1.36
C ARG A 158 -10.86 14.76 -2.15
N GLU A 159 -10.83 14.92 -3.47
CA GLU A 159 -11.45 13.97 -4.38
C GLU A 159 -10.90 12.56 -4.16
N TYR A 160 -11.78 11.57 -4.29
CA TYR A 160 -11.39 10.18 -4.16
C TYR A 160 -10.34 9.83 -5.22
N PRO A 161 -9.16 9.28 -4.84
CA PRO A 161 -8.06 9.12 -5.77
C PRO A 161 -8.43 8.23 -6.98
N PRO A 162 -8.18 8.66 -8.23
CA PRO A 162 -8.49 7.85 -9.42
C PRO A 162 -7.84 6.45 -9.40
N LYS A 163 -6.66 6.33 -8.77
CA LYS A 163 -5.99 5.04 -8.54
C LYS A 163 -6.83 4.06 -7.71
N MET A 164 -7.64 4.53 -6.75
CA MET A 164 -8.52 3.66 -5.98
C MET A 164 -9.71 3.18 -6.81
N LEU A 165 -10.24 4.01 -7.71
CA LEU A 165 -11.25 3.56 -8.69
C LEU A 165 -10.68 2.48 -9.63
N VAL A 166 -9.40 2.58 -9.99
CA VAL A 166 -8.70 1.53 -10.76
C VAL A 166 -8.57 0.25 -9.94
N LEU A 167 -8.15 0.35 -8.68
CA LEU A 167 -8.08 -0.79 -7.77
C LEU A 167 -9.44 -1.51 -7.67
N GLU A 168 -10.51 -0.77 -7.36
CA GLU A 168 -11.85 -1.33 -7.24
C GLU A 168 -12.32 -2.04 -8.53
N LYS A 169 -11.98 -1.49 -9.71
CA LYS A 169 -12.26 -2.14 -11.00
C LYS A 169 -11.49 -3.47 -11.14
N VAL A 170 -10.22 -3.51 -10.72
CA VAL A 170 -9.41 -4.73 -10.74
C VAL A 170 -9.97 -5.77 -9.77
N LEU A 171 -10.28 -5.38 -8.53
CA LEU A 171 -10.83 -6.27 -7.51
C LEU A 171 -12.15 -6.94 -7.97
N ARG A 172 -13.03 -6.18 -8.64
CA ARG A 172 -14.28 -6.74 -9.21
C ARG A 172 -14.06 -7.80 -10.29
N GLY A 173 -12.88 -7.82 -10.93
CA GLY A 173 -12.54 -8.77 -11.98
C GLY A 173 -11.77 -10.01 -11.49
N MET A 174 -11.44 -10.08 -10.20
CA MET A 174 -10.66 -11.18 -9.62
C MET A 174 -11.51 -12.42 -9.39
N LYS A 175 -10.89 -13.60 -9.53
CA LYS A 175 -11.51 -14.88 -9.15
C LYS A 175 -11.37 -15.14 -7.66
N THR A 176 -10.19 -14.86 -7.11
CA THR A 176 -9.93 -14.94 -5.68
C THR A 176 -10.55 -13.74 -5.00
N HIS A 177 -11.39 -13.99 -3.98
CA HIS A 177 -11.96 -12.92 -3.18
C HIS A 177 -10.86 -12.18 -2.41
N VAL A 178 -10.89 -10.85 -2.50
CA VAL A 178 -10.00 -9.96 -1.75
C VAL A 178 -10.87 -8.98 -0.98
N THR A 179 -10.74 -8.99 0.35
CA THR A 179 -11.45 -8.04 1.21
C THR A 179 -10.79 -6.67 1.11
N TYR A 180 -11.55 -5.68 0.63
CA TYR A 180 -11.06 -4.32 0.48
C TYR A 180 -11.23 -3.52 1.78
N LEU A 181 -10.11 -3.20 2.44
CA LEU A 181 -10.09 -2.32 3.60
C LEU A 181 -10.03 -0.86 3.09
N ASN A 182 -11.20 -0.27 2.80
CA ASN A 182 -11.30 1.08 2.24
C ASN A 182 -11.03 2.16 3.30
N VAL A 183 -9.75 2.35 3.61
CA VAL A 183 -9.29 3.35 4.59
C VAL A 183 -9.06 4.74 3.99
N THR A 184 -9.30 4.93 2.69
CA THR A 184 -8.84 6.12 1.97
C THR A 184 -9.53 7.40 2.43
N GLN A 185 -10.86 7.40 2.47
CA GLN A 185 -11.60 8.59 2.91
C GLN A 185 -11.40 8.85 4.40
N MET A 186 -11.43 7.82 5.25
CA MET A 186 -11.24 8.00 6.69
C MET A 186 -9.87 8.57 7.05
N THR A 187 -8.85 8.24 6.27
CA THR A 187 -7.49 8.75 6.46
C THR A 187 -7.36 10.20 6.01
N ASP A 188 -8.12 10.63 5.00
CA ASP A 188 -8.12 12.03 4.52
C ASP A 188 -8.71 13.00 5.56
N TYR A 189 -9.56 12.53 6.47
CA TYR A 189 -9.97 13.34 7.62
C TYR A 189 -8.83 13.64 8.59
N ARG A 190 -7.75 12.86 8.59
CA ARG A 190 -6.75 12.83 9.66
C ARG A 190 -5.49 13.62 9.36
N LYS A 191 -5.63 14.84 8.85
CA LYS A 191 -4.47 15.74 8.62
C LYS A 191 -3.62 15.99 9.87
N ASP A 192 -4.19 15.79 11.06
CA ASP A 192 -3.57 15.88 12.38
C ASP A 192 -2.65 14.70 12.76
N GLY A 193 -2.74 13.57 12.05
CA GLY A 193 -2.11 12.32 12.49
C GLY A 193 -0.65 12.12 12.06
N HIS A 194 -0.05 13.10 11.39
CA HIS A 194 1.28 12.96 10.77
C HIS A 194 2.42 13.34 11.73
N PRO A 195 3.60 12.69 11.63
CA PRO A 195 4.77 13.07 12.41
C PRO A 195 5.27 14.49 12.14
N SER A 196 5.05 15.02 10.92
CA SER A 196 5.53 16.33 10.53
C SER A 196 7.04 16.49 10.80
N ILE A 197 7.45 17.48 11.58
CA ILE A 197 8.84 17.75 11.98
C ILE A 197 9.40 16.73 12.99
N TYR A 198 8.54 15.90 13.60
CA TYR A 198 8.92 14.96 14.66
C TYR A 198 9.34 13.59 14.16
N ARG A 199 9.43 13.39 12.84
CA ARG A 199 9.83 12.10 12.24
C ARG A 199 11.22 11.63 12.73
N LYS A 200 12.16 12.55 12.92
CA LYS A 200 13.53 12.26 13.36
C LYS A 200 13.81 12.97 14.67
N GLN A 201 14.37 12.24 15.65
CA GLN A 201 14.80 12.83 16.93
C GLN A 201 15.96 13.82 16.75
N ASN A 202 16.89 13.52 15.83
CA ASN A 202 18.06 14.36 15.55
C ASN A 202 18.03 14.87 14.11
N LEU A 203 17.65 16.13 13.92
CA LEU A 203 17.72 16.82 12.64
C LEU A 203 19.15 17.30 12.34
N SER A 204 19.59 17.15 11.09
CA SER A 204 20.84 17.71 10.60
C SER A 204 20.81 19.25 10.64
N PRO A 205 21.97 19.94 10.61
CA PRO A 205 22.00 21.41 10.54
C PRO A 205 21.30 22.00 9.31
N GLU A 206 21.17 21.24 8.23
CA GLU A 206 20.43 21.64 7.03
C GLU A 206 18.91 21.47 7.24
N GLU A 207 18.49 20.33 7.82
CA GLU A 207 17.09 20.06 8.14
C GLU A 207 16.53 21.07 9.15
N ARG A 208 17.35 21.50 10.12
CA ARG A 208 16.98 22.56 11.08
C ARG A 208 16.84 23.94 10.43
N ARG A 209 17.59 24.22 9.35
CA ARG A 209 17.54 25.50 8.65
C ARG A 209 16.32 25.61 7.73
N SER A 210 15.82 24.47 7.22
CA SER A 210 14.71 24.43 6.27
C SER A 210 13.64 23.39 6.68
N PRO A 211 13.03 23.49 7.87
CA PRO A 211 12.11 22.46 8.37
C PRO A 211 10.92 22.18 7.43
N LEU A 212 10.47 23.18 6.68
CA LEU A 212 9.41 23.05 5.66
C LEU A 212 9.79 22.13 4.49
N LEU A 213 11.07 21.87 4.22
CA LEU A 213 11.51 20.94 3.17
C LEU A 213 11.56 19.48 3.63
N TYR A 214 11.44 19.22 4.95
CA TYR A 214 11.70 17.90 5.53
C TYR A 214 10.55 17.37 6.39
N GLN A 215 9.38 18.01 6.37
CA GLN A 215 8.22 17.52 7.12
C GLN A 215 7.69 16.20 6.53
N ASP A 216 7.34 15.27 7.41
CA ASP A 216 6.68 14.03 7.01
C ASP A 216 5.18 14.13 7.16
N CYS A 217 4.51 14.47 6.05
CA CYS A 217 3.05 14.52 5.96
C CYS A 217 2.48 13.33 5.18
N SER A 218 3.21 12.20 5.18
CA SER A 218 2.84 10.98 4.43
C SER A 218 2.80 9.72 5.29
N HIS A 219 3.63 9.67 6.34
CA HIS A 219 3.62 8.62 7.36
C HIS A 219 2.75 9.02 8.55
N TRP A 220 2.51 8.11 9.48
CA TRP A 220 1.63 8.33 10.62
C TRP A 220 2.38 8.22 11.94
N CYS A 221 1.99 9.02 12.92
CA CYS A 221 2.36 8.79 14.31
C CYS A 221 1.83 7.44 14.80
N LEU A 222 2.56 6.83 15.73
CA LEU A 222 2.10 5.70 16.52
C LEU A 222 2.19 6.05 18.01
N PRO A 223 1.14 5.80 18.81
CA PRO A 223 -0.20 5.35 18.40
C PRO A 223 -0.92 6.40 17.52
N GLY A 224 -1.87 5.98 16.69
CA GLY A 224 -2.54 6.86 15.74
C GLY A 224 -3.41 6.17 14.69
N VAL A 225 -3.53 6.79 13.52
CA VAL A 225 -4.38 6.33 12.40
C VAL A 225 -4.15 4.85 12.01
N PRO A 226 -2.92 4.31 11.99
CA PRO A 226 -2.70 2.91 11.68
C PRO A 226 -3.34 1.93 12.66
N ASP A 227 -3.59 2.34 13.92
CA ASP A 227 -4.25 1.49 14.91
C ASP A 227 -5.71 1.24 14.50
N THR A 228 -6.41 2.26 13.98
CA THR A 228 -7.76 2.09 13.42
C THR A 228 -7.79 1.16 12.22
N TRP A 229 -6.76 1.16 11.37
CA TRP A 229 -6.68 0.21 10.26
C TRP A 229 -6.58 -1.23 10.76
N ASN A 230 -5.81 -1.44 11.84
CA ASN A 230 -5.69 -2.74 12.49
C ASN A 230 -7.00 -3.17 13.18
N GLU A 231 -7.75 -2.24 13.76
CA GLU A 231 -9.08 -2.52 14.32
C GLU A 231 -10.09 -2.96 13.25
N ILE A 232 -10.07 -2.34 12.07
CA ILE A 232 -10.90 -2.76 10.93
C ILE A 232 -10.51 -4.18 10.48
N LEU A 233 -9.21 -4.43 10.28
CA LEU A 233 -8.72 -5.75 9.93
C LEU A 233 -9.15 -6.80 10.98
N TYR A 234 -8.97 -6.49 12.26
CA TYR A 234 -9.35 -7.38 13.35
C TYR A 234 -10.86 -7.68 13.33
N SER A 235 -11.69 -6.67 13.05
CA SER A 235 -13.14 -6.84 12.93
C SER A 235 -13.51 -7.78 11.77
N GLU A 236 -12.88 -7.63 10.61
CA GLU A 236 -13.08 -8.53 9.46
C GLU A 236 -12.70 -9.98 9.79
N LEU A 237 -11.58 -10.18 10.49
CA LEU A 237 -11.14 -11.50 10.93
C LEU A 237 -12.13 -12.15 11.92
N LEU A 238 -12.70 -11.36 12.85
CA LEU A 238 -13.72 -11.84 13.77
C LEU A 238 -15.02 -12.25 13.06
N ILE A 239 -15.45 -11.46 12.06
CA ILE A 239 -16.63 -11.76 11.25
C ILE A 239 -16.43 -13.07 10.49
N TYR A 240 -15.27 -13.23 9.84
CA TYR A 240 -14.93 -14.46 9.12
C TYR A 240 -14.98 -15.70 10.03
N GLU A 241 -14.35 -15.61 11.21
CA GLU A 241 -14.34 -16.69 12.20
C GLU A 241 -15.75 -17.04 12.68
N TYR A 242 -16.58 -16.03 12.95
CA TYR A 242 -17.97 -16.22 13.33
C TYR A 242 -18.76 -16.96 12.24
N GLN A 243 -18.66 -16.52 10.98
CA GLN A 243 -19.37 -17.14 9.86
C GLN A 243 -18.97 -18.61 9.67
N ASN A 244 -17.68 -18.93 9.75
CA ASN A 244 -17.18 -20.29 9.60
C ASN A 244 -17.70 -21.24 10.69
N ARG A 245 -17.74 -20.80 11.95
CA ARG A 245 -18.31 -21.60 13.04
C ARG A 245 -19.80 -21.88 12.83
N HIS A 246 -20.55 -20.93 12.28
CA HIS A 246 -21.97 -21.08 12.02
C HIS A 246 -22.27 -22.01 10.83
N VAL A 247 -21.43 -21.99 9.78
CA VAL A 247 -21.52 -22.95 8.67
C VAL A 247 -21.25 -24.37 9.16
N GLN A 248 -20.21 -24.58 9.97
CA GLN A 248 -19.90 -25.92 10.53
C GLN A 248 -21.00 -26.48 11.43
N LYS A 249 -21.73 -25.62 12.16
CA LYS A 249 -22.87 -26.04 13.01
C LYS A 249 -24.13 -26.42 12.22
N ARG A 250 -24.30 -25.97 10.98
CA ARG A 250 -25.47 -26.31 10.13
C ARG A 250 -25.31 -27.61 9.35
N HIS A 251 -24.07 -28.11 9.24
CA HIS A 251 -23.74 -29.37 8.56
C HIS A 251 -23.48 -30.54 9.52
N ARG A 252 -23.71 -30.35 10.82
CA ARG A 252 -23.78 -31.39 11.84
C ARG A 252 -25.24 -31.58 12.26
#